data_AF-A0AAU1F459-F1
#
_entry.id   AF-A0AAU1F459-F1
#
_cell.length_a   1.000
_cell.length_b   1.000
_cell.length_c   1.000
_cell.angle_alpha   90.00
_cell.angle_beta   90.00
_cell.angle_gamma   90.00
#
_symmetry.space_group_name_H-M   'P 1'
#
loop_
_entity.id
_entity.type
_entity.pdbx_description
1 polymer ?
#
loop_
_entity_poly.entity_id
_entity_poly.type
_entity_poly.pdbx_seq_one_letter_code
_entity_poly.pdbx_strand_id
1 'polypeptide(L)'
;MAPSDDSEAELAREVRAYGEAYFRADTATAYSHVSARCKEKLPREAYEKVLLNAVSEYGRQGVRLVKVELISGDTALVSYSYDLPQLDEAKQQWARERGQWRFDAC
;
A
#
# COMPACT_ATOMS: atom_id res chain seq x y z
N MET A 1 23.05 -10.90 -1.93
CA MET A 1 22.51 -10.35 -0.68
C MET A 1 21.04 -10.76 -0.64
N ALA A 2 20.63 -11.63 0.28
CA ALA A 2 19.20 -11.81 0.52
C ALA A 2 18.64 -10.47 1.03
N PRO A 3 17.42 -10.05 0.65
CA PRO A 3 16.76 -8.98 1.36
C PRO A 3 16.79 -9.33 2.85
N SER A 4 17.41 -8.49 3.66
CA SER A 4 17.51 -8.71 5.10
C SER A 4 16.09 -8.76 5.65
N ASP A 5 15.77 -9.71 6.54
CA ASP A 5 14.44 -9.86 7.15
C ASP A 5 13.86 -8.53 7.67
N ASP A 6 14.74 -7.60 8.05
CA ASP A 6 14.40 -6.22 8.43
C ASP A 6 13.68 -5.41 7.33
N SER A 7 14.08 -5.57 6.05
CA SER A 7 13.46 -4.89 4.91
C SER A 7 12.06 -5.41 4.62
N GLU A 8 11.85 -6.71 4.79
CA GLU A 8 10.53 -7.32 4.65
C GLU A 8 9.60 -6.87 5.78
N ALA A 9 10.10 -6.82 7.01
CA ALA A 9 9.35 -6.32 8.17
C ALA A 9 9.00 -4.83 8.05
N GLU A 10 9.94 -4.01 7.55
CA GLU A 10 9.70 -2.59 7.25
C GLU A 10 8.62 -2.43 6.19
N LEU A 11 8.76 -3.11 5.05
CA LEU A 11 7.78 -3.08 3.97
C LEU A 11 6.39 -3.54 4.45
N ALA A 12 6.32 -4.63 5.22
CA ALA A 12 5.07 -5.13 5.76
C ALA A 12 4.39 -4.12 6.69
N ARG A 13 5.16 -3.37 7.49
CA ARG A 13 4.61 -2.28 8.32
C ARG A 13 4.07 -1.13 7.48
N GLU A 14 4.80 -0.70 6.46
CA GLU A 14 4.38 0.36 5.53
C GLU A 14 3.10 -0.03 4.78
N VAL A 15 3.00 -1.27 4.30
CA VAL A 15 1.81 -1.81 3.63
C VAL A 15 0.60 -1.82 4.57
N ARG A 16 0.78 -2.23 5.83
CA ARG A 16 -0.31 -2.20 6.83
C ARG A 16 -0.76 -0.77 7.09
N ALA A 17 0.16 0.16 7.30
CA ALA A 17 -0.15 1.57 7.52
C ALA A 17 -0.92 2.17 6.34
N TYR A 18 -0.49 1.87 5.11
CA TYR A 18 -1.16 2.26 3.87
C TYR A 18 -2.58 1.70 3.79
N GLY A 19 -2.75 0.38 3.92
CA GLY A 19 -4.07 -0.26 3.81
C GLY A 19 -5.06 0.21 4.88
N GLU A 20 -4.60 0.40 6.12
CA GLU A 20 -5.46 0.98 7.16
C GLU A 20 -5.81 2.45 6.89
N ALA A 21 -4.90 3.25 6.35
CA ALA A 21 -5.18 4.64 5.97
C ALA A 21 -6.19 4.71 4.81
N TYR A 22 -6.08 3.79 3.85
CA TYR A 22 -6.98 3.67 2.71
C TYR A 22 -8.43 3.49 3.16
N PHE A 23 -8.69 2.49 4.02
CA PHE A 23 -10.04 2.22 4.53
C PHE A 23 -10.46 3.04 5.75
N ARG A 24 -9.63 4.01 6.18
CA ARG A 24 -10.04 5.10 7.09
C ARG A 24 -10.36 6.40 6.36
N ALA A 25 -10.23 6.42 5.03
CA ALA A 25 -10.24 7.65 4.24
C ALA A 25 -9.25 8.71 4.75
N ASP A 26 -8.12 8.27 5.31
CA ASP A 26 -7.02 9.16 5.69
C ASP A 26 -6.14 9.42 4.47
N THR A 27 -6.63 10.32 3.61
CA THR A 27 -5.96 10.73 2.38
C THR A 27 -4.54 11.23 2.65
N ALA A 28 -4.29 11.94 3.75
CA ALA A 28 -2.98 12.50 4.01
C ALA A 28 -1.94 11.39 4.24
N THR A 29 -2.28 10.42 5.10
CA THR A 29 -1.42 9.28 5.40
C THR A 29 -1.29 8.37 4.17
N ALA A 30 -2.41 7.92 3.60
CA ALA A 30 -2.40 7.01 2.46
C ALA A 30 -1.64 7.60 1.25
N TYR A 31 -1.90 8.87 0.90
CA TYR A 31 -1.20 9.54 -0.19
C TYR A 31 0.28 9.76 0.11
N SER A 32 0.69 9.89 1.38
CA SER A 32 2.11 9.97 1.72
C SER A 32 2.87 8.70 1.30
N HIS A 33 2.26 7.52 1.47
CA HIS A 33 2.80 6.22 1.07
C HIS A 33 2.77 5.96 -0.44
N VAL A 34 2.08 6.77 -1.25
CA VAL A 34 2.05 6.60 -2.72
C VAL A 34 3.36 7.08 -3.36
N SER A 35 3.87 6.37 -4.37
CA SER A 35 5.09 6.70 -5.11
C SER A 35 4.96 8.01 -5.87
N ALA A 36 6.09 8.67 -6.19
CA ALA A 36 6.06 9.91 -6.96
C ALA A 36 5.38 9.72 -8.33
N ARG A 37 5.66 8.58 -9.00
CA ARG A 37 5.03 8.22 -10.29
C ARG A 37 3.51 8.14 -10.16
N CYS A 38 3.03 7.54 -9.08
CA CYS A 38 1.61 7.40 -8.86
C CYS A 38 0.90 8.70 -8.51
N LYS A 39 1.61 9.60 -7.82
CA LYS A 39 1.11 10.95 -7.55
C LYS A 39 0.95 11.79 -8.82
N GLU A 40 1.78 11.55 -9.85
CA GLU A 40 1.64 12.22 -11.15
C GLU A 40 0.39 11.76 -11.92
N LYS A 41 0.04 10.48 -11.84
CA LYS A 41 -1.15 9.93 -12.50
C LYS A 41 -2.44 10.21 -11.72
N LEU A 42 -2.37 10.19 -10.40
CA LEU A 42 -3.52 10.26 -9.51
C LEU A 42 -3.35 11.43 -8.55
N PRO A 43 -3.93 12.61 -8.86
CA PRO A 43 -3.85 13.76 -7.99
C PRO A 43 -4.56 13.48 -6.66
N ARG A 44 -4.10 14.12 -5.59
CA ARG A 44 -4.58 13.90 -4.22
C ARG A 44 -6.12 13.95 -4.10
N GLU A 45 -6.77 14.90 -4.77
CA GLU A 45 -8.23 15.06 -4.73
C GLU A 45 -8.97 13.88 -5.39
N ALA A 46 -8.42 13.32 -6.47
CA ALA A 46 -8.97 12.13 -7.11
C ALA A 46 -8.73 10.90 -6.23
N TYR A 47 -7.55 10.82 -5.61
CA TYR A 47 -7.23 9.75 -4.65
C TYR A 47 -8.17 9.75 -3.44
N GLU A 48 -8.45 10.93 -2.87
CA GLU A 48 -9.40 11.09 -1.77
C GLU A 48 -10.79 10.56 -2.12
N LYS A 49 -11.29 10.84 -3.32
CA LYS A 49 -12.57 10.31 -3.79
C LYS A 49 -12.57 8.79 -3.87
N VAL A 50 -11.46 8.19 -4.31
CA VAL A 50 -11.29 6.73 -4.32
C VAL A 50 -11.37 6.16 -2.90
N LEU A 51 -10.69 6.77 -1.93
CA LEU A 51 -10.75 6.32 -0.53
C LEU A 51 -12.14 6.45 0.07
N LEU A 52 -12.81 7.59 -0.15
CA LEU A 52 -14.16 7.84 0.34
C LEU A 52 -15.16 6.83 -0.25
N ASN A 53 -15.04 6.53 -1.55
CA ASN A 53 -15.86 5.50 -2.19
C ASN A 53 -15.57 4.12 -1.60
N ALA A 54 -14.30 3.74 -1.40
CA ALA A 54 -13.95 2.46 -0.81
C ALA A 54 -14.49 2.29 0.61
N VAL A 55 -14.42 3.34 1.45
CA VAL A 55 -15.01 3.33 2.78
C VAL A 55 -16.55 3.31 2.72
N SER A 56 -17.16 3.98 1.75
CA SER A 56 -18.61 3.97 1.57
C SER A 56 -19.14 2.60 1.11
N GLU A 57 -18.40 1.91 0.24
CA GLU A 57 -18.81 0.62 -0.33
C GLU A 57 -18.50 -0.55 0.60
N TYR A 58 -17.32 -0.54 1.22
CA TYR A 58 -16.80 -1.67 1.99
C TYR A 58 -16.69 -1.40 3.49
N GLY A 59 -16.88 -0.16 3.93
CA GLY A 59 -16.64 0.23 5.32
C GLY A 59 -15.16 0.25 5.67
N ARG A 60 -14.88 0.29 6.98
CA ARG A 60 -13.51 0.18 7.49
C ARG A 60 -13.04 -1.26 7.39
N GLN A 61 -11.88 -1.45 6.77
CA GLN A 61 -11.22 -2.73 6.61
C GLN A 61 -9.84 -2.69 7.27
N GLY A 62 -9.50 -3.75 7.98
CA GLY A 62 -8.16 -3.97 8.51
C GLY A 62 -7.35 -4.87 7.59
N VAL A 63 -6.06 -4.57 7.46
CA VAL A 63 -5.11 -5.47 6.79
C VAL A 63 -4.86 -6.68 7.69
N ARG A 64 -5.32 -7.85 7.26
CA ARG A 64 -5.16 -9.12 7.99
C ARG A 64 -3.74 -9.65 7.84
N LEU A 65 -3.36 -9.92 6.60
CA LEU A 65 -2.08 -10.53 6.26
C LEU A 65 -1.35 -9.65 5.27
N VAL A 66 -0.04 -9.53 5.45
CA VAL A 66 0.86 -8.98 4.44
C VAL A 66 1.91 -10.03 4.17
N LYS A 67 2.05 -10.38 2.89
CA LYS A 67 3.02 -11.35 2.39
C LYS A 67 3.90 -10.65 1.37
N VAL A 68 5.19 -10.55 1.67
CA VAL A 68 6.18 -10.09 0.70
C VAL A 68 6.50 -11.27 -0.21
N GLU A 69 6.21 -11.15 -1.50
CA GLU A 69 6.45 -12.20 -2.49
C GLU A 69 7.87 -12.13 -3.05
N LEU A 70 8.37 -10.91 -3.27
CA LEU A 70 9.68 -10.67 -3.85
C LEU A 70 10.18 -9.29 -3.44
N ILE A 71 11.47 -9.18 -3.11
CA ILE A 71 12.20 -7.92 -3.06
C ILE A 71 13.35 -8.01 -4.06
N SER A 72 13.44 -7.03 -4.95
CA SER A 72 14.48 -6.90 -5.97
C SER A 72 15.06 -5.48 -5.93
N GLY A 73 16.16 -5.32 -5.19
CA GLY A 73 16.80 -4.02 -4.97
C GLY A 73 15.83 -3.04 -4.34
N ASP A 74 15.48 -1.99 -5.08
CA ASP A 74 14.55 -0.94 -4.65
C ASP A 74 13.10 -1.17 -5.10
N THR A 75 12.75 -2.38 -5.54
CA THR A 75 11.37 -2.75 -5.87
C THR A 75 10.93 -4.00 -5.11
N ALA A 76 9.64 -4.11 -4.83
CA ALA A 76 9.07 -5.26 -4.15
C ALA A 76 7.67 -5.58 -4.69
N LEU A 77 7.29 -6.85 -4.56
CA LEU A 77 5.94 -7.34 -4.83
C LEU A 77 5.34 -7.83 -3.51
N VAL A 78 4.19 -7.29 -3.16
CA VAL A 78 3.50 -7.61 -1.91
C VAL A 78 2.08 -8.04 -2.22
N SER A 79 1.63 -9.10 -1.54
CA SER A 79 0.24 -9.51 -1.50
C SER A 79 -0.31 -9.21 -0.12
N TYR A 80 -1.48 -8.61 -0.02
CA TYR A 80 -2.14 -8.34 1.26
C TYR A 80 -3.62 -8.69 1.23
N SER A 81 -4.09 -9.22 2.36
CA SER A 81 -5.48 -9.61 2.55
C SER A 81 -6.17 -8.70 3.56
N TYR A 82 -7.46 -8.47 3.35
CA TYR A 82 -8.31 -7.64 4.21
C TYR A 82 -9.32 -8.47 4.99
N ASP A 83 -10.15 -7.82 5.81
CA ASP A 83 -11.32 -8.45 6.44
C ASP A 83 -12.27 -9.05 5.41
N LEU A 84 -12.43 -8.38 4.28
CA LEU A 84 -13.19 -8.84 3.12
C LEU A 84 -12.24 -9.45 2.08
N PRO A 85 -12.33 -10.77 1.81
CA PRO A 85 -11.46 -11.46 0.85
C PRO A 85 -11.59 -10.94 -0.59
N GLN A 86 -12.73 -10.32 -0.93
CA GLN A 86 -12.94 -9.69 -2.25
C GLN A 86 -12.04 -8.48 -2.49
N LEU A 87 -11.44 -7.93 -1.43
CA LEU A 87 -10.50 -6.80 -1.49
C LEU A 87 -9.05 -7.27 -1.44
N ASP A 88 -8.80 -8.58 -1.36
CA ASP A 88 -7.45 -9.12 -1.30
C ASP A 88 -6.69 -8.71 -2.56
N GLU A 89 -5.53 -8.11 -2.36
CA GLU A 89 -4.68 -7.65 -3.44
C GLU A 89 -3.43 -8.50 -3.52
N ALA A 90 -3.12 -8.99 -4.71
CA ALA A 90 -1.96 -9.83 -4.96
C ALA A 90 -0.97 -9.11 -5.87
N LYS A 91 0.33 -9.29 -5.59
CA LYS A 91 1.44 -8.77 -6.42
C LYS A 91 1.38 -7.25 -6.62
N GLN A 92 0.98 -6.52 -5.59
CA GLN A 92 1.05 -5.07 -5.57
C GLN A 92 2.50 -4.63 -5.58
N GLN A 93 2.85 -3.78 -6.54
CA GLN A 93 4.19 -3.26 -6.70
C GLN A 93 4.46 -2.14 -5.69
N TRP A 94 5.60 -2.25 -5.01
CA TRP A 94 6.15 -1.24 -4.12
C TRP A 94 7.54 -0.84 -4.60
N ALA A 95 7.87 0.43 -4.46
CA ALA A 95 9.17 0.97 -4.83
C ALA A 95 9.78 1.70 -3.62
N ARG A 96 11.08 1.54 -3.41
CA ARG A 96 11.81 2.23 -2.34
C ARG A 96 12.27 3.59 -2.84
N GLU A 97 11.65 4.64 -2.32
CA GLU A 97 11.99 6.02 -2.64
C GLU A 97 12.60 6.70 -1.41
N ARG A 98 13.83 7.20 -1.53
CA ARG A 98 14.54 7.89 -0.43
C ARG A 98 14.60 7.05 0.87
N GLY A 99 14.77 5.74 0.71
CA GLY A 99 14.85 4.79 1.82
C GLY A 99 13.51 4.32 2.38
N GLN A 100 12.38 4.84 1.91
CA GLN A 100 11.03 4.44 2.36
C GLN A 100 10.29 3.70 1.26
N TRP A 101 9.57 2.64 1.63
CA TRP A 101 8.71 1.92 0.70
C TRP A 101 7.47 2.75 0.35
N ARG A 102 7.19 2.83 -0.95
CA ARG A 102 6.05 3.54 -1.53
C ARG A 102 5.22 2.61 -2.39
N PHE A 103 3.90 2.70 -2.27
CA PHE A 103 2.96 2.02 -3.12
C PHE A 103 3.08 2.54 -4.56
N ASP A 104 3.36 1.64 -5.49
CA ASP A 104 3.71 1.98 -6.87
C ASP A 104 2.79 1.27 -7.90
N ALA A 105 1.74 0.59 -7.44
CA ALA A 105 0.77 -0.10 -8.30
C ALA A 105 -0.43 0.80 -8.67
N CYS A 106 -0.14 1.83 -9.46
CA CYS A 106 -1.08 2.69 -10.19
C CYS A 106 -0.75 2.70 -11.71
#